data_AF-A0A1H9PUA5-F1
#
_entry.id   AF-A0A1H9PUA5-F1
#
_cell.length_a   1.000
_cell.length_b   1.000
_cell.length_c   1.000
_cell.angle_alpha   90.00
_cell.angle_beta   90.00
_cell.angle_gamma   90.00
#
_symmetry.space_group_name_H-M   'P 1'
#
loop_
_entity.id
_entity.type
_entity.pdbx_description
1 polymer ?
#
loop_
_entity_poly.entity_id
_entity_poly.type
_entity_poly.pdbx_seq_one_letter_code
_entity_poly.pdbx_strand_id
1 'polypeptide(L)'
;MDRFRFLSSLALLLASASPAWAQADGFSLSGQVRLRYEALDGQARAGLDDRIDLTSLRSVIAADYRAGPIHLGAELWDSRAWGGHPGEGVGTGEVNTLEPVQAYVAADLGSLWGPGSKMSVQVGRFLLNLGSRRLVAADDYRNTTNGYSGARVDIATAQGGSASFIYVLPQMRRPDDEASVLDQDGELDREGFDLRLWGGYAAQTVARRTMIELGYIGLAERDMPGRPTRNRHLHSVSLRLMRDPHPAAFDYEVEGIWQMGRIRAGAAPGAAMLDVAAWFVHADAGYSVPCPLRARVSAEFDYASGDRRGGGYGRFDTLFGMRRADFVPAGIFAQTGRANILTPGVRIEMAPGKRVDLFASWHPMWLASRTDAFSTTGVRDASGRSGRFAGHMVDGRLRWWMKPQKLRAEINASWLAKGRFLHAAPNAPRAGDARYLSLAMTASF
;
A
#
# COMPACT_ATOMS: atom_id res chain seq x y z
N MET A 1 -5.80 -18.30 26.61
CA MET A 1 -4.55 -17.86 27.28
C MET A 1 -4.79 -16.48 27.90
N ASP A 2 -4.52 -16.33 29.20
CA ASP A 2 -4.88 -15.13 29.98
C ASP A 2 -4.28 -13.83 29.43
N ARG A 3 -5.15 -12.84 29.17
CA ARG A 3 -4.80 -11.48 28.72
C ARG A 3 -3.72 -10.82 29.59
N PHE A 4 -3.67 -11.17 30.89
CA PHE A 4 -2.68 -10.68 31.85
C PHE A 4 -1.27 -11.27 31.66
N ARG A 5 -1.14 -12.53 31.21
CA ARG A 5 0.16 -13.15 30.93
C ARG A 5 0.74 -12.63 29.60
N PHE A 6 -0.11 -12.32 28.63
CA PHE A 6 0.29 -11.71 27.35
C PHE A 6 0.84 -10.29 27.51
N LEU A 7 0.15 -9.42 28.26
CA LEU A 7 0.58 -8.03 28.53
C LEU A 7 1.90 -7.97 29.31
N SER A 8 2.09 -8.86 30.29
CA SER A 8 3.32 -8.96 31.08
C SER A 8 4.53 -9.40 30.24
N SER A 9 4.31 -10.34 29.30
CA SER A 9 5.33 -10.81 28.35
C SER A 9 5.72 -9.73 27.34
N LEU A 10 4.75 -8.94 26.88
CA LEU A 10 4.93 -7.84 25.93
C LEU A 10 5.69 -6.67 26.57
N ALA A 11 5.43 -6.36 27.85
CA ALA A 11 6.19 -5.36 28.60
C ALA A 11 7.67 -5.75 28.76
N LEU A 12 7.97 -7.05 28.92
CA LEU A 12 9.35 -7.56 28.98
C LEU A 12 10.08 -7.48 27.64
N LEU A 13 9.40 -7.72 26.51
CA LEU A 13 9.92 -7.58 25.14
C LEU A 13 10.13 -6.12 24.73
N LEU A 14 9.25 -5.21 25.17
CA LEU A 14 9.38 -3.77 24.93
C LEU A 14 10.51 -3.14 25.77
N ALA A 15 10.86 -3.72 26.92
CA ALA A 15 11.91 -3.24 27.81
C ALA A 15 13.33 -3.77 27.45
N SER A 16 13.44 -4.86 26.69
CA SER A 16 14.72 -5.54 26.40
C SER A 16 15.35 -5.19 25.05
N ALA A 17 14.91 -4.10 24.40
CA ALA A 17 15.45 -3.56 23.14
C ALA A 17 16.92 -3.08 23.27
N SER A 18 17.80 -4.08 23.37
CA SER A 18 19.26 -3.99 23.23
C SER A 18 19.58 -3.54 21.81
N PRO A 19 20.64 -2.76 21.57
CA PRO A 19 21.00 -2.38 20.20
C PRO A 19 21.19 -3.63 19.33
N ALA A 20 20.84 -3.53 18.03
CA ALA A 20 21.18 -4.49 17.00
C ALA A 20 22.53 -5.13 17.28
N TRP A 21 22.56 -6.45 17.44
CA TRP A 21 23.79 -7.19 17.57
C TRP A 21 24.42 -7.17 16.18
N ALA A 22 25.29 -6.18 15.92
CA ALA A 22 26.27 -6.29 14.86
C ALA A 22 27.19 -7.43 15.28
N GLN A 23 26.85 -8.64 14.84
CA GLN A 23 27.65 -9.81 15.09
C GLN A 23 28.78 -9.82 14.07
N ALA A 24 29.96 -10.19 14.53
CA ALA A 24 31.16 -10.26 13.70
C ALA A 24 30.93 -11.04 12.39
N ASP A 25 31.73 -10.76 11.37
CA ASP A 25 31.79 -11.47 10.08
C ASP A 25 30.61 -11.27 9.12
N GLY A 26 30.05 -10.04 9.07
CA GLY A 26 29.10 -9.64 8.03
C GLY A 26 27.64 -10.05 8.28
N PHE A 27 27.33 -10.57 9.46
CA PHE A 27 25.97 -10.92 9.89
C PHE A 27 25.33 -9.81 10.72
N SER A 28 24.04 -9.54 10.51
CA SER A 28 23.26 -8.67 11.40
C SER A 28 21.85 -9.20 11.62
N LEU A 29 21.34 -8.95 12.83
CA LEU A 29 19.99 -9.29 13.25
C LEU A 29 19.28 -8.01 13.71
N SER A 30 18.04 -7.83 13.28
CA SER A 30 17.19 -6.71 13.71
C SER A 30 15.77 -7.18 13.99
N GLY A 31 15.01 -6.39 14.75
CA GLY A 31 13.62 -6.69 15.00
C GLY A 31 12.74 -5.47 15.20
N GLN A 32 11.44 -5.66 14.96
CA GLN A 32 10.41 -4.65 15.18
C GLN A 32 9.16 -5.30 15.78
N VAL A 33 8.59 -4.66 16.80
CA VAL A 33 7.28 -5.03 17.34
C VAL A 33 6.37 -3.81 17.29
N ARG A 34 5.21 -3.94 16.64
CA ARG A 34 4.17 -2.90 16.57
C ARG A 34 2.88 -3.39 17.19
N LEU A 35 2.46 -2.75 18.28
CA LEU A 35 1.12 -2.88 18.83
C LEU A 35 0.26 -1.74 18.28
N ARG A 36 -0.95 -2.04 17.82
CA ARG A 36 -1.88 -1.04 17.32
C ARG A 36 -3.30 -1.33 17.78
N TYR A 37 -4.00 -0.31 18.21
CA TYR A 37 -5.45 -0.32 18.38
C TYR A 37 -6.08 0.52 17.27
N GLU A 38 -7.18 0.06 16.71
CA GLU A 38 -7.94 0.69 15.64
C GLU A 38 -9.42 0.65 16.01
N ALA A 39 -10.10 1.79 15.89
CA ALA A 39 -11.54 1.91 16.05
C ALA A 39 -12.13 2.52 14.79
N LEU A 40 -13.18 1.90 14.26
CA LEU A 40 -13.99 2.39 13.16
C LEU A 40 -15.44 2.52 13.65
N ASP A 41 -16.01 3.71 13.48
CA ASP A 41 -17.43 4.02 13.72
C ASP A 41 -18.04 4.53 12.41
N GLY A 42 -19.12 3.90 11.95
CA GLY A 42 -19.65 4.04 10.61
C GLY A 42 -18.85 3.29 9.53
N GLN A 43 -19.48 3.04 8.39
CA GLN A 43 -18.87 2.32 7.27
C GLN A 43 -19.46 2.78 5.93
N ALA A 44 -18.62 2.98 4.93
CA ALA A 44 -19.03 3.23 3.55
C ALA A 44 -18.96 1.96 2.69
N ARG A 45 -18.21 0.92 3.09
CA ARG A 45 -18.21 -0.37 2.38
C ARG A 45 -19.58 -1.06 2.50
N ALA A 46 -20.15 -1.43 1.36
CA ALA A 46 -21.42 -2.14 1.30
C ALA A 46 -21.28 -3.56 1.85
N GLY A 47 -22.25 -3.99 2.67
CA GLY A 47 -22.34 -5.36 3.18
C GLY A 47 -21.38 -5.70 4.31
N LEU A 48 -20.73 -4.70 4.93
CA LEU A 48 -19.91 -4.88 6.12
C LEU A 48 -20.54 -4.16 7.32
N ASP A 49 -20.18 -4.64 8.51
CA ASP A 49 -20.56 -4.01 9.77
C ASP A 49 -19.98 -2.60 9.90
N ASP A 50 -20.71 -1.78 10.67
CA ASP A 50 -20.46 -0.35 10.79
C ASP A 50 -19.69 0.05 12.03
N ARG A 51 -19.30 -0.90 12.88
CA ARG A 51 -18.45 -0.63 14.03
C ARG A 51 -17.43 -1.74 14.21
N ILE A 52 -16.16 -1.39 14.30
CA ILE A 52 -15.05 -2.34 14.40
C ILE A 52 -14.06 -1.83 15.45
N ASP A 53 -13.67 -2.70 16.37
CA ASP A 53 -12.66 -2.45 17.40
C ASP A 53 -11.58 -3.53 17.31
N LEU A 54 -10.42 -3.19 16.75
CA LEU A 54 -9.36 -4.14 16.46
C LEU A 54 -8.07 -3.80 17.19
N THR A 55 -7.49 -4.78 17.88
CA THR A 55 -6.12 -4.69 18.40
C THR A 55 -5.22 -5.61 17.60
N SER A 56 -4.17 -5.09 17.00
CA SER A 56 -3.22 -5.84 16.19
C SER A 56 -1.81 -5.81 16.78
N LEU A 57 -1.10 -6.93 16.67
CA LEU A 57 0.31 -7.05 16.98
C LEU A 57 1.03 -7.52 15.73
N ARG A 58 2.10 -6.83 15.35
CA ARG A 58 3.07 -7.31 14.36
C ARG A 58 4.43 -7.46 15.01
N SER A 59 5.02 -8.64 14.88
CA SER A 59 6.43 -8.91 15.21
C SER A 59 7.19 -9.21 13.93
N VAL A 60 8.35 -8.58 13.74
CA VAL A 60 9.24 -8.79 12.59
C VAL A 60 10.63 -9.10 13.12
N ILE A 61 11.25 -10.14 12.58
CA ILE A 61 12.66 -10.48 12.81
C ILE A 61 13.32 -10.59 11.45
N ALA A 62 14.42 -9.86 11.26
CA ALA A 62 15.19 -9.86 10.02
C ALA A 62 16.64 -10.24 10.28
N ALA A 63 17.17 -11.12 9.44
CA ALA A 63 18.57 -11.53 9.42
C ALA A 63 19.19 -11.17 8.06
N ASP A 64 20.39 -10.59 8.10
CA ASP A 64 21.13 -10.10 6.94
C ASP A 64 22.55 -10.67 7.02
N TYR A 65 23.06 -11.21 5.92
CA TYR A 65 24.44 -11.69 5.83
C TYR A 65 25.11 -11.20 4.55
N ARG A 66 26.28 -10.58 4.67
CA ARG A 66 27.05 -10.02 3.56
C ARG A 66 28.45 -10.61 3.50
N ALA A 67 28.79 -11.17 2.35
CA ALA A 67 30.10 -11.73 2.05
C ALA A 67 30.57 -11.27 0.66
N GLY A 68 31.41 -10.24 0.63
CA GLY A 68 31.86 -9.63 -0.62
C GLY A 68 30.67 -9.10 -1.45
N PRO A 69 30.51 -9.53 -2.72
CA PRO A 69 29.41 -9.10 -3.57
C PRO A 69 28.08 -9.80 -3.24
N ILE A 70 28.08 -10.86 -2.42
CA ILE A 70 26.89 -11.66 -2.13
C ILE A 70 26.21 -11.15 -0.86
N HIS A 71 24.89 -11.09 -0.92
CA HIS A 71 24.02 -10.67 0.17
C HIS A 71 22.87 -11.67 0.33
N LEU A 72 22.71 -12.21 1.54
CA LEU A 72 21.58 -13.05 1.93
C LEU A 72 20.68 -12.26 2.86
N GLY A 73 19.37 -12.30 2.63
CA GLY A 73 18.39 -11.67 3.49
C GLY A 73 17.23 -12.62 3.81
N ALA A 74 16.81 -12.63 5.07
CA ALA A 74 15.65 -13.37 5.53
C ALA A 74 14.83 -12.51 6.50
N GLU A 75 13.50 -12.55 6.39
CA GLU A 75 12.60 -11.78 7.24
C GLU A 75 11.33 -12.59 7.55
N LEU A 76 11.03 -12.75 8.83
CA LEU A 76 9.86 -13.44 9.35
C LEU A 76 8.90 -12.44 9.97
N TRP A 77 7.62 -12.49 9.58
CA TRP A 77 6.55 -11.66 10.11
C TRP A 77 5.53 -12.52 10.86
N ASP A 78 5.18 -12.13 12.09
CA ASP A 78 4.03 -12.66 12.80
C ASP A 78 3.02 -11.52 13.00
N SER A 79 1.94 -11.55 12.23
CA SER A 79 0.88 -10.53 12.23
C SER A 79 -0.40 -11.12 12.77
N ARG A 80 -0.84 -10.62 13.92
CA ARG A 80 -1.98 -11.11 14.71
C ARG A 80 -2.96 -9.99 15.01
N ALA A 81 -4.24 -10.33 15.17
CA ALA A 81 -5.29 -9.37 15.48
C ALA A 81 -6.36 -9.98 16.41
N TRP A 82 -6.95 -9.15 17.28
CA TRP A 82 -7.97 -9.52 18.25
C TRP A 82 -9.10 -8.49 18.27
N GLY A 83 -10.31 -8.94 18.55
CA GLY A 83 -11.51 -8.10 18.60
C GLY A 83 -12.33 -8.10 17.30
N GLY A 84 -11.81 -8.73 16.23
CA GLY A 84 -12.55 -8.88 14.98
C GLY A 84 -13.70 -9.88 15.10
N HIS A 85 -14.78 -9.61 14.38
CA HIS A 85 -15.97 -10.45 14.28
C HIS A 85 -16.36 -10.75 12.81
N PRO A 86 -17.10 -11.84 12.54
CA PRO A 86 -17.60 -12.12 11.19
C PRO A 86 -18.46 -10.96 10.66
N GLY A 87 -18.25 -10.57 9.40
CA GLY A 87 -18.99 -9.47 8.77
C GLY A 87 -18.31 -8.09 8.85
N GLU A 88 -17.25 -7.95 9.65
CA GLU A 88 -16.47 -6.70 9.75
C GLU A 88 -15.48 -6.52 8.59
N GLY A 89 -15.26 -7.58 7.81
CA GLY A 89 -14.30 -7.58 6.70
C GLY A 89 -12.85 -7.61 7.17
N VAL A 90 -12.60 -8.22 8.33
CA VAL A 90 -11.25 -8.59 8.80
C VAL A 90 -10.75 -9.73 7.93
N GLY A 91 -9.54 -9.59 7.39
CA GLY A 91 -8.99 -10.55 6.45
C GLY A 91 -7.49 -10.75 6.59
N THR A 92 -6.88 -11.28 5.53
CA THR A 92 -5.42 -11.45 5.45
C THR A 92 -4.64 -10.12 5.42
N GLY A 93 -5.32 -8.97 5.43
CA GLY A 93 -4.70 -7.66 5.66
C GLY A 93 -4.30 -7.42 7.13
N GLU A 94 -4.99 -8.11 8.04
CA GLU A 94 -4.90 -7.95 9.48
C GLU A 94 -4.16 -9.12 10.13
N VAL A 95 -4.31 -10.33 9.59
CA VAL A 95 -3.69 -11.56 10.11
C VAL A 95 -2.87 -12.25 9.03
N ASN A 96 -1.62 -12.60 9.38
CA ASN A 96 -0.76 -13.53 8.65
C ASN A 96 0.34 -13.99 9.61
N THR A 97 0.24 -15.23 10.10
CA THR A 97 1.06 -15.69 11.22
C THR A 97 2.32 -16.41 10.74
N LEU A 98 3.48 -16.07 11.31
CA LEU A 98 4.76 -16.73 11.06
C LEU A 98 5.13 -16.85 9.55
N GLU A 99 4.90 -15.80 8.77
CA GLU A 99 5.18 -15.80 7.32
C GLU A 99 6.64 -15.39 7.02
N PRO A 100 7.42 -16.22 6.31
CA PRO A 100 8.73 -15.86 5.77
C PRO A 100 8.55 -14.97 4.54
N VAL A 101 8.30 -13.69 4.81
CA VAL A 101 8.05 -12.64 3.81
C VAL A 101 9.27 -12.40 2.91
N GLN A 102 10.49 -12.51 3.46
CA GLN A 102 11.72 -12.40 2.69
C GLN A 102 12.63 -13.60 2.93
N ALA A 103 13.23 -14.09 1.86
CA ALA A 103 14.23 -15.15 1.82
C ALA A 103 14.89 -15.10 0.44
N TYR A 104 16.00 -14.36 0.31
CA TYR A 104 16.61 -14.09 -0.99
C TYR A 104 18.14 -14.16 -0.95
N VAL A 105 18.69 -14.32 -2.15
CA VAL A 105 20.10 -14.09 -2.47
C VAL A 105 20.18 -12.91 -3.42
N ALA A 106 21.10 -11.99 -3.14
CA ALA A 106 21.41 -10.87 -4.00
C ALA A 106 22.91 -10.81 -4.30
N ALA A 107 23.26 -10.24 -5.44
CA ALA A 107 24.63 -10.07 -5.89
C ALA A 107 24.84 -8.65 -6.45
N ASP A 108 25.82 -7.94 -5.91
CA ASP A 108 26.31 -6.67 -6.45
C ASP A 108 27.35 -6.96 -7.53
N LEU A 109 26.97 -6.74 -8.79
CA LEU A 109 27.81 -7.07 -9.96
C LEU A 109 28.75 -5.93 -10.36
N GLY A 110 28.67 -4.79 -9.69
CA GLY A 110 29.54 -3.63 -9.94
C GLY A 110 29.24 -2.94 -11.28
N SER A 111 30.30 -2.50 -11.96
CA SER A 111 30.23 -1.56 -13.09
C SER A 111 30.14 -2.24 -14.46
N LEU A 112 29.27 -3.23 -14.61
CA LEU A 112 29.10 -3.97 -15.88
C LEU A 112 28.60 -3.10 -17.05
N TRP A 113 28.00 -1.94 -16.78
CA TRP A 113 27.45 -1.01 -17.78
C TRP A 113 28.31 0.24 -17.97
N GLY A 114 29.61 0.10 -17.73
CA GLY A 114 30.60 1.16 -17.88
C GLY A 114 30.99 1.85 -16.56
N PRO A 115 32.04 2.69 -16.58
CA PRO A 115 32.59 3.30 -15.38
C PRO A 115 31.54 4.06 -14.56
N GLY A 116 31.50 3.79 -13.25
CA GLY A 116 30.59 4.44 -12.32
C GLY A 116 29.14 3.92 -12.34
N SER A 117 28.84 2.90 -13.16
CA SER A 117 27.58 2.17 -13.05
C SER A 117 27.58 1.20 -11.87
N LYS A 118 26.39 0.89 -11.36
CA LYS A 118 26.14 -0.16 -10.38
C LYS A 118 25.01 -1.03 -10.89
N MET A 119 25.22 -2.34 -10.89
CA MET A 119 24.20 -3.33 -11.18
C MET A 119 24.07 -4.30 -10.02
N SER A 120 22.85 -4.61 -9.63
CA SER A 120 22.56 -5.67 -8.65
C SER A 120 21.44 -6.58 -9.16
N VAL A 121 21.50 -7.84 -8.72
CA VAL A 121 20.49 -8.86 -9.03
C VAL A 121 20.03 -9.46 -7.71
N GLN A 122 18.73 -9.70 -7.58
CA GLN A 122 18.11 -10.33 -6.41
C GLN A 122 17.17 -11.45 -6.86
N VAL A 123 17.25 -12.62 -6.23
CA VAL A 123 16.42 -13.80 -6.51
C VAL A 123 15.93 -14.43 -5.22
N GLY A 124 14.65 -14.80 -5.17
CA GLY A 124 14.02 -15.43 -3.99
C GLY A 124 12.71 -14.76 -3.62
N ARG A 125 12.38 -14.77 -2.33
CA ARG A 125 11.25 -14.03 -1.73
C ARG A 125 11.72 -12.66 -1.26
N PHE A 126 11.06 -11.59 -1.69
CA PHE A 126 11.40 -10.22 -1.31
C PHE A 126 10.22 -9.26 -1.40
N LEU A 127 10.39 -8.09 -0.81
CA LEU A 127 9.44 -6.98 -0.90
C LEU A 127 9.76 -6.10 -2.12
N LEU A 128 8.72 -5.59 -2.78
CA LEU A 128 8.86 -4.66 -3.90
C LEU A 128 8.21 -3.31 -3.61
N ASN A 129 8.96 -2.24 -3.86
CA ASN A 129 8.47 -0.87 -3.94
C ASN A 129 9.03 -0.26 -5.22
N LEU A 130 8.18 -0.07 -6.23
CA LEU A 130 8.60 0.39 -7.56
C LEU A 130 7.91 1.70 -7.94
N GLY A 131 8.66 2.60 -8.60
CA GLY A 131 8.17 3.91 -9.03
C GLY A 131 7.54 4.71 -7.88
N SER A 132 6.37 5.29 -8.14
CA SER A 132 5.54 5.99 -7.14
C SER A 132 4.86 5.08 -6.11
N ARG A 133 5.05 3.75 -6.21
CA ARG A 133 4.38 2.73 -5.38
C ARG A 133 2.84 2.68 -5.55
N ARG A 134 2.30 3.27 -6.62
CA ARG A 134 0.85 3.24 -6.96
C ARG A 134 0.38 1.97 -7.66
N LEU A 135 1.29 1.26 -8.33
CA LEU A 135 1.01 -0.04 -8.96
C LEU A 135 1.60 -1.23 -8.17
N VAL A 136 2.80 -1.07 -7.61
CA VAL A 136 3.51 -2.16 -6.92
C VAL A 136 4.15 -1.62 -5.65
N ALA A 137 3.67 -2.10 -4.51
CA ALA A 137 4.18 -1.71 -3.21
C ALA A 137 4.12 -2.85 -2.19
N ALA A 138 5.05 -2.79 -1.24
CA ALA A 138 4.93 -3.38 0.07
C ALA A 138 4.25 -2.35 0.96
N ASP A 139 3.02 -2.65 1.39
CA ASP A 139 2.23 -1.78 2.26
C ASP A 139 2.77 -1.85 3.68
N ASP A 140 3.17 -0.70 4.24
CA ASP A 140 3.73 -0.59 5.59
C ASP A 140 2.66 -0.23 6.64
N TYR A 141 1.51 0.27 6.20
CA TYR A 141 0.41 0.64 7.07
C TYR A 141 -0.33 -0.60 7.55
N ARG A 142 -0.71 -1.53 6.66
CA ARG A 142 -1.41 -2.78 7.05
C ARG A 142 -0.64 -3.57 8.10
N ASN A 143 -1.36 -4.44 8.82
CA ASN A 143 -0.69 -5.33 9.77
C ASN A 143 0.21 -6.31 9.02
N THR A 144 -0.25 -6.81 7.87
CA THR A 144 0.52 -7.66 6.94
C THR A 144 1.14 -6.85 5.79
N THR A 145 1.98 -7.48 4.97
CA THR A 145 2.63 -6.87 3.79
C THR A 145 2.36 -7.67 2.50
N ASN A 146 2.80 -7.18 1.34
CA ASN A 146 2.78 -7.91 0.06
C ASN A 146 4.19 -8.45 -0.22
N GLY A 147 4.35 -9.77 -0.26
CA GLY A 147 5.58 -10.43 -0.70
C GLY A 147 5.51 -10.87 -2.17
N TYR A 148 6.70 -11.06 -2.75
CA TYR A 148 6.87 -11.48 -4.14
C TYR A 148 8.00 -12.50 -4.23
N SER A 149 7.83 -13.49 -5.09
CA SER A 149 8.84 -14.53 -5.34
C SER A 149 9.32 -14.47 -6.79
N GLY A 150 10.60 -14.29 -7.04
CA GLY A 150 11.11 -14.26 -8.41
C GLY A 150 12.48 -13.64 -8.53
N ALA A 151 12.67 -12.79 -9.54
CA ALA A 151 13.92 -12.11 -9.81
C ALA A 151 13.72 -10.60 -10.02
N ARG A 152 14.71 -9.83 -9.59
CA ARG A 152 14.81 -8.38 -9.75
C ARG A 152 16.23 -8.01 -10.20
N VAL A 153 16.32 -7.02 -11.07
CA VAL A 153 17.58 -6.40 -11.49
C VAL A 153 17.47 -4.90 -11.30
N ASP A 154 18.46 -4.29 -10.65
CA ASP A 154 18.57 -2.85 -10.52
C ASP A 154 19.86 -2.35 -11.16
N ILE A 155 19.76 -1.20 -11.81
CA ILE A 155 20.85 -0.54 -12.52
C ILE A 155 20.84 0.93 -12.13
N ALA A 156 22.01 1.48 -11.81
CA ALA A 156 22.23 2.91 -11.64
C ALA A 156 23.44 3.35 -12.47
N THR A 157 23.34 4.50 -13.12
CA THR A 157 24.42 5.08 -13.94
C THR A 157 25.03 6.30 -13.25
N ALA A 158 26.27 6.61 -13.59
CA ALA A 158 26.97 7.78 -13.04
C ALA A 158 26.29 9.11 -13.44
N GLN A 159 25.55 9.13 -14.55
CA GLN A 159 24.87 10.31 -15.08
C GLN A 159 23.46 10.54 -14.48
N GLY A 160 23.13 9.88 -13.37
CA GLY A 160 21.86 10.08 -12.66
C GLY A 160 20.66 9.33 -13.26
N GLY A 161 20.93 8.28 -14.03
CA GLY A 161 19.93 7.35 -14.55
C GLY A 161 19.80 6.12 -13.67
N SER A 162 18.59 5.56 -13.60
CA SER A 162 18.32 4.32 -12.88
C SER A 162 17.29 3.48 -13.61
N ALA A 163 17.37 2.16 -13.49
CA ALA A 163 16.35 1.25 -13.97
C ALA A 163 16.18 0.05 -13.03
N SER A 164 14.94 -0.41 -12.88
CA SER A 164 14.59 -1.60 -12.11
C SER A 164 13.70 -2.50 -12.96
N PHE A 165 14.06 -3.78 -13.09
CA PHE A 165 13.31 -4.78 -13.85
C PHE A 165 12.94 -5.95 -12.96
N ILE A 166 11.75 -6.52 -13.17
CA ILE A 166 11.21 -7.61 -12.38
C ILE A 166 10.54 -8.68 -13.25
N TYR A 167 10.63 -9.92 -12.79
CA TYR A 167 9.70 -10.99 -13.11
C TYR A 167 9.42 -11.77 -11.82
N VAL A 168 8.19 -11.66 -11.32
CA VAL A 168 7.83 -12.17 -9.99
C VAL A 168 6.44 -12.80 -9.97
N LEU A 169 6.24 -13.65 -8.98
CA LEU A 169 4.99 -14.26 -8.58
C LEU A 169 4.54 -13.57 -7.29
N PRO A 170 3.47 -12.75 -7.33
CA PRO A 170 2.88 -12.20 -6.11
C PRO A 170 2.43 -13.33 -5.19
N GLN A 171 2.72 -13.19 -3.89
CA GLN A 171 2.32 -14.15 -2.87
C GLN A 171 0.85 -13.94 -2.48
N MET A 172 0.09 -15.03 -2.42
CA MET A 172 -1.27 -15.05 -1.91
C MET A 172 -1.26 -15.49 -0.46
N ARG A 173 -1.73 -14.60 0.42
CA ARG A 173 -1.80 -14.88 1.85
C ARG A 173 -2.78 -15.99 2.16
N ARG A 174 -2.42 -16.82 3.14
CA ARG A 174 -3.23 -17.93 3.64
C ARG A 174 -3.24 -17.97 5.19
N PRO A 175 -4.24 -18.63 5.80
CA PRO A 175 -5.53 -18.96 5.19
C PRO A 175 -6.28 -17.67 4.79
N ASP A 176 -7.24 -17.77 3.88
CA ASP A 176 -7.97 -16.60 3.34
C ASP A 176 -9.50 -16.71 3.41
N ASP A 177 -10.00 -17.72 4.12
CA ASP A 177 -11.37 -17.74 4.61
C ASP A 177 -11.48 -16.97 5.94
N GLU A 178 -12.64 -16.37 6.17
CA GLU A 178 -12.88 -15.48 7.32
C GLU A 178 -12.73 -16.20 8.67
N ALA A 179 -13.21 -17.45 8.76
CA ALA A 179 -13.18 -18.21 10.02
C ALA A 179 -11.73 -18.48 10.47
N SER A 180 -10.92 -19.07 9.60
CA SER A 180 -9.52 -19.40 9.90
C SER A 180 -8.68 -18.13 10.16
N VAL A 181 -8.98 -17.02 9.48
CA VAL A 181 -8.35 -15.71 9.73
C VAL A 181 -8.69 -15.19 11.13
N LEU A 182 -9.96 -15.25 11.54
CA LEU A 182 -10.40 -14.79 12.86
C LEU A 182 -9.84 -15.67 13.99
N ASP A 183 -9.69 -16.96 13.75
CA ASP A 183 -9.05 -17.91 14.66
C ASP A 183 -7.51 -17.79 14.69
N GLN A 184 -6.95 -17.01 13.77
CA GLN A 184 -5.51 -16.77 13.60
C GLN A 184 -4.72 -18.04 13.31
N ASP A 185 -5.30 -18.90 12.47
CA ASP A 185 -4.67 -20.11 11.98
C ASP A 185 -3.46 -19.79 11.12
N GLY A 186 -2.45 -20.67 11.20
CA GLY A 186 -1.21 -20.53 10.44
C GLY A 186 -1.20 -21.37 9.18
N GLU A 187 -1.07 -20.71 8.03
CA GLU A 187 -0.75 -21.33 6.75
C GLU A 187 0.20 -20.42 5.97
N LEU A 188 1.25 -21.01 5.38
CA LEU A 188 2.21 -20.22 4.61
C LEU A 188 1.59 -19.65 3.34
N ASP A 189 2.01 -18.43 2.99
CA ASP A 189 1.62 -17.78 1.75
C ASP A 189 2.04 -18.65 0.54
N ARG A 190 1.18 -18.64 -0.49
CA ARG A 190 1.41 -19.39 -1.73
C ARG A 190 1.58 -18.48 -2.93
N GLU A 191 2.62 -18.72 -3.69
CA GLU A 191 2.87 -18.16 -5.01
C GLU A 191 2.71 -19.23 -6.10
N GLY A 192 2.38 -18.81 -7.32
CA GLY A 192 2.24 -19.74 -8.44
C GLY A 192 2.20 -19.01 -9.77
N PHE A 193 2.44 -19.74 -10.86
CA PHE A 193 2.46 -19.18 -12.22
C PHE A 193 1.07 -18.75 -12.74
N ASP A 194 0.03 -18.95 -11.94
CA ASP A 194 -1.32 -18.47 -12.22
C ASP A 194 -1.49 -16.98 -11.92
N LEU A 195 -0.57 -16.38 -11.16
CA LEU A 195 -0.49 -14.96 -10.92
C LEU A 195 0.96 -14.49 -11.13
N ARG A 196 1.18 -13.73 -12.20
CA ARG A 196 2.50 -13.27 -12.62
C ARG A 196 2.51 -11.76 -12.81
N LEU A 197 3.61 -11.15 -12.39
CA LEU A 197 3.87 -9.72 -12.54
C LEU A 197 5.26 -9.54 -13.15
N TRP A 198 5.37 -8.72 -14.19
CA TRP A 198 6.65 -8.43 -14.83
C TRP A 198 6.70 -7.00 -15.35
N GLY A 199 7.91 -6.51 -15.62
CA GLY A 199 8.12 -5.18 -16.17
C GLY A 199 9.21 -4.43 -15.43
N GLY A 200 9.10 -3.11 -15.38
CA GLY A 200 10.12 -2.28 -14.78
C GLY A 200 9.87 -0.79 -14.93
N TYR A 201 10.76 -0.02 -14.32
CA TYR A 201 10.80 1.43 -14.38
C TYR A 201 12.20 1.87 -14.79
N ALA A 202 12.29 2.94 -15.57
CA ALA A 202 13.53 3.63 -15.88
C ALA A 202 13.33 5.12 -15.61
N ALA A 203 14.28 5.73 -14.92
CA ALA A 203 14.24 7.12 -14.55
C ALA A 203 15.54 7.84 -14.91
N GLN A 204 15.42 9.13 -15.21
CA GLN A 204 16.55 9.98 -15.59
C GLN A 204 16.39 11.38 -15.03
N THR A 205 17.48 11.92 -14.50
CA THR A 205 17.54 13.33 -14.10
C THR A 205 17.72 14.20 -15.36
N VAL A 206 16.72 15.02 -15.69
CA VAL A 206 16.70 15.81 -16.94
C VAL A 206 17.01 17.29 -16.73
N ALA A 207 16.81 17.79 -15.51
CA ALA A 207 17.16 19.14 -15.10
C ALA A 207 17.47 19.16 -13.60
N ARG A 208 17.85 20.32 -13.06
CA ARG A 208 18.16 20.46 -11.63
C ARG A 208 17.00 19.93 -10.77
N ARG A 209 17.23 18.77 -10.14
CA ARG A 209 16.30 18.07 -9.24
C ARG A 209 14.98 17.64 -9.90
N THR A 210 14.90 17.65 -11.23
CA THR A 210 13.73 17.18 -11.97
C THR A 210 14.07 15.84 -12.62
N MET A 211 13.24 14.84 -12.34
CA MET A 211 13.35 13.48 -12.84
C MET A 211 12.16 13.15 -13.72
N ILE A 212 12.42 12.48 -14.84
CA ILE A 212 11.41 11.79 -15.63
C ILE A 212 11.52 10.30 -15.39
N GLU A 213 10.40 9.60 -15.25
CA GLU A 213 10.32 8.17 -15.03
C GLU A 213 9.29 7.57 -16.01
N LEU A 214 9.70 6.51 -16.70
CA LEU A 214 8.86 5.70 -17.57
C LEU A 214 8.71 4.32 -16.94
N GLY A 215 7.48 3.82 -16.84
CA GLY A 215 7.15 2.54 -16.25
C GLY A 215 6.33 1.66 -17.18
N TYR A 216 6.55 0.35 -17.08
CA TYR A 216 5.67 -0.66 -17.66
C TYR A 216 5.50 -1.81 -16.68
N ILE A 217 4.25 -2.22 -16.41
CA ILE A 217 3.92 -3.38 -15.57
C ILE A 217 2.87 -4.23 -16.27
N GLY A 218 3.21 -5.49 -16.54
CA GLY A 218 2.30 -6.52 -17.00
C GLY A 218 1.81 -7.40 -15.86
N LEU A 219 0.51 -7.72 -15.85
CA LEU A 219 -0.13 -8.68 -14.96
C LEU A 219 -0.78 -9.79 -15.79
N ALA A 220 -0.56 -11.05 -15.42
CA ALA A 220 -1.32 -12.18 -15.92
C ALA A 220 -1.85 -13.00 -14.74
N GLU A 221 -3.17 -13.07 -14.64
CA GLU A 221 -3.93 -13.83 -13.66
C GLU A 221 -4.81 -14.85 -14.40
N ARG A 222 -4.87 -16.08 -13.90
CA ARG A 222 -5.81 -17.10 -14.34
C ARG A 222 -6.42 -17.84 -13.15
N ASP A 223 -7.45 -18.61 -13.42
CA ASP A 223 -8.13 -19.40 -12.40
C ASP A 223 -7.20 -20.44 -11.79
N MET A 224 -7.39 -20.69 -10.49
CA MET A 224 -6.72 -21.75 -9.74
C MET A 224 -7.77 -22.75 -9.24
N PRO A 225 -7.40 -24.01 -8.95
CA PRO A 225 -8.32 -24.98 -8.36
C PRO A 225 -8.97 -24.42 -7.08
N GLY A 226 -10.30 -24.41 -7.03
CA GLY A 226 -11.07 -23.86 -5.91
C GLY A 226 -11.05 -22.33 -5.77
N ARG A 227 -10.45 -21.60 -6.74
CA ARG A 227 -10.30 -20.13 -6.68
C ARG A 227 -10.51 -19.52 -8.07
N PRO A 228 -11.78 -19.35 -8.50
CA PRO A 228 -12.07 -18.64 -9.74
C PRO A 228 -11.70 -17.15 -9.61
N THR A 229 -11.19 -16.57 -10.69
CA THR A 229 -10.68 -15.20 -10.72
C THR A 229 -11.35 -14.38 -11.82
N ARG A 230 -10.99 -13.10 -11.91
CA ARG A 230 -11.39 -12.27 -13.04
C ARG A 230 -10.49 -12.48 -14.26
N ASN A 231 -9.52 -13.40 -14.21
CA ASN A 231 -8.62 -13.74 -15.32
C ASN A 231 -8.02 -12.49 -15.98
N ARG A 232 -7.41 -11.64 -15.14
CA ARG A 232 -6.85 -10.34 -15.54
C ARG A 232 -5.59 -10.52 -16.38
N HIS A 233 -5.60 -9.95 -17.58
CA HIS A 233 -4.42 -9.77 -18.41
C HIS A 233 -4.25 -8.27 -18.68
N LEU A 234 -3.44 -7.61 -17.87
CA LEU A 234 -3.33 -6.14 -17.85
C LEU A 234 -1.93 -5.69 -18.24
N HIS A 235 -1.86 -4.61 -18.98
CA HIS A 235 -0.65 -3.88 -19.32
C HIS A 235 -0.82 -2.45 -18.82
N SER A 236 0.04 -2.02 -17.90
CA SER A 236 0.04 -0.67 -17.32
C SER A 236 1.27 0.07 -17.79
N VAL A 237 1.11 1.21 -18.47
CA VAL A 237 2.20 2.11 -18.87
C VAL A 237 2.10 3.37 -18.02
N SER A 238 3.19 3.75 -17.35
CA SER A 238 3.27 4.96 -16.52
C SER A 238 4.28 5.95 -17.09
N LEU A 239 3.93 7.23 -17.07
CA LEU A 239 4.86 8.34 -17.30
C LEU A 239 4.75 9.31 -16.11
N ARG A 240 5.88 9.62 -15.49
CA ARG A 240 5.96 10.49 -14.33
C ARG A 240 7.04 11.54 -14.50
N LEU A 241 6.71 12.77 -14.12
CA LEU A 241 7.63 13.88 -13.99
C LEU A 241 7.57 14.37 -12.54
N MET A 242 8.72 14.44 -11.88
CA MET A 242 8.77 14.83 -10.48
C MET A 242 9.96 15.71 -10.14
N ARG A 243 9.79 16.48 -9.07
CA ARG A 243 10.84 17.20 -8.36
C ARG A 243 10.54 17.08 -6.88
N ASP A 244 11.48 16.50 -6.12
CA ASP A 244 11.28 16.30 -4.69
C ASP A 244 11.13 17.62 -3.91
N PRO A 245 10.47 17.60 -2.73
CA PRO A 245 10.47 18.71 -1.79
C PRO A 245 11.87 19.15 -1.37
N HIS A 246 12.08 20.46 -1.20
CA HIS A 246 13.31 21.02 -0.65
C HIS A 246 13.04 22.34 0.05
N PRO A 247 13.78 22.67 1.12
CA PRO A 247 13.63 23.94 1.82
C PRO A 247 13.60 25.15 0.88
N ALA A 248 12.62 26.03 1.11
CA ALA A 248 12.39 27.28 0.37
C ALA A 248 12.23 27.10 -1.16
N ALA A 249 11.70 25.96 -1.60
CA ALA A 249 11.53 25.66 -3.02
C ALA A 249 10.14 25.10 -3.32
N PHE A 250 9.72 25.29 -4.56
CA PHE A 250 8.60 24.57 -5.15
C PHE A 250 9.01 23.17 -5.57
N ASP A 251 8.10 22.25 -5.37
CA ASP A 251 8.18 20.84 -5.74
C ASP A 251 6.88 20.41 -6.41
N TYR A 252 6.94 19.31 -7.17
CA TYR A 252 5.80 18.83 -7.93
C TYR A 252 5.96 17.38 -8.34
N GLU A 253 4.84 16.73 -8.57
CA GLU A 253 4.74 15.43 -9.20
C GLU A 253 3.54 15.40 -10.14
N VAL A 254 3.73 14.87 -11.35
CA VAL A 254 2.64 14.55 -12.26
C VAL A 254 2.88 13.14 -12.78
N GLU A 255 1.94 12.24 -12.57
CA GLU A 255 1.98 10.86 -13.06
C GLU A 255 0.71 10.53 -13.83
N GLY A 256 0.87 9.97 -15.03
CA GLY A 256 -0.22 9.37 -15.81
C GLY A 256 0.02 7.88 -16.00
N ILE A 257 -0.99 7.07 -15.74
CA ILE A 257 -0.96 5.62 -15.92
C ILE A 257 -2.08 5.21 -16.87
N TRP A 258 -1.74 4.52 -17.95
CA TRP A 258 -2.70 3.95 -18.89
C TRP A 258 -2.73 2.43 -18.78
N GLN A 259 -3.92 1.84 -18.71
CA GLN A 259 -4.15 0.41 -18.58
C GLN A 259 -4.95 -0.14 -19.75
N MET A 260 -4.43 -1.21 -20.34
CA MET A 260 -5.04 -1.93 -21.45
C MET A 260 -4.93 -3.45 -21.26
N GLY A 261 -5.70 -4.22 -22.03
CA GLY A 261 -5.70 -5.68 -21.97
C GLY A 261 -7.12 -6.23 -21.83
N ARG A 262 -7.29 -7.31 -21.06
CA ARG A 262 -8.57 -8.02 -20.93
C ARG A 262 -8.85 -8.44 -19.50
N ILE A 263 -10.12 -8.49 -19.14
CA ILE A 263 -10.60 -8.93 -17.83
C ILE A 263 -12.01 -9.53 -17.95
N ARG A 264 -12.33 -10.54 -17.14
CA ARG A 264 -13.70 -11.03 -17.04
C ARG A 264 -14.59 -10.09 -16.23
N ALA A 265 -15.85 -9.99 -16.64
CA ALA A 265 -16.90 -9.22 -15.97
C ALA A 265 -17.09 -9.64 -14.49
N GLY A 266 -16.77 -10.89 -14.14
CA GLY A 266 -16.77 -11.42 -12.79
C GLY A 266 -16.00 -12.74 -12.71
N ALA A 267 -15.98 -13.35 -11.52
CA ALA A 267 -15.33 -14.63 -11.29
C ALA A 267 -16.20 -15.85 -11.69
N ALA A 268 -17.47 -15.64 -12.04
CA ALA A 268 -18.36 -16.73 -12.41
C ALA A 268 -17.85 -17.49 -13.65
N PRO A 269 -18.02 -18.83 -13.71
CA PRO A 269 -17.75 -19.60 -14.93
C PRO A 269 -18.50 -19.02 -16.12
N GLY A 270 -17.81 -18.83 -17.25
CA GLY A 270 -18.41 -18.26 -18.47
C GLY A 270 -18.67 -16.76 -18.45
N ALA A 271 -18.21 -16.02 -17.42
CA ALA A 271 -18.29 -14.56 -17.41
C ALA A 271 -17.62 -13.96 -18.66
N ALA A 272 -18.31 -12.99 -19.29
CA ALA A 272 -17.84 -12.36 -20.51
C ALA A 272 -16.46 -11.72 -20.32
N MET A 273 -15.59 -11.90 -21.32
CA MET A 273 -14.31 -11.21 -21.39
C MET A 273 -14.54 -9.79 -21.92
N LEU A 274 -13.99 -8.80 -21.23
CA LEU A 274 -14.11 -7.39 -21.53
C LEU A 274 -12.74 -6.82 -21.86
N ASP A 275 -12.67 -5.96 -22.87
CA ASP A 275 -11.47 -5.19 -23.16
C ASP A 275 -11.30 -4.06 -22.14
N VAL A 276 -10.06 -3.86 -21.71
CA VAL A 276 -9.68 -2.87 -20.70
C VAL A 276 -9.22 -1.60 -21.40
N ALA A 277 -9.81 -0.48 -21.00
CA ALA A 277 -9.39 0.87 -21.35
C ALA A 277 -9.56 1.78 -20.12
N ALA A 278 -8.60 1.70 -19.22
CA ALA A 278 -8.62 2.40 -17.95
C ALA A 278 -7.38 3.29 -17.80
N TRP A 279 -7.47 4.30 -16.94
CA TRP A 279 -6.37 5.23 -16.71
C TRP A 279 -6.47 5.89 -15.35
N PHE A 280 -5.33 6.43 -14.91
CA PHE A 280 -5.19 7.18 -13.69
C PHE A 280 -4.26 8.38 -13.90
N VAL A 281 -4.60 9.53 -13.33
CA VAL A 281 -3.74 10.71 -13.29
C VAL A 281 -3.63 11.16 -11.84
N HIS A 282 -2.39 11.42 -11.42
CA HIS A 282 -2.04 12.08 -10.17
C HIS A 282 -1.29 13.38 -10.48
N ALA A 283 -1.60 14.43 -9.74
CA ALA A 283 -0.83 15.66 -9.72
C ALA A 283 -0.72 16.20 -8.30
N ASP A 284 0.48 16.59 -7.90
CA ASP A 284 0.78 17.27 -6.63
C ASP A 284 1.73 18.44 -6.93
N ALA A 285 1.46 19.58 -6.31
CA ALA A 285 2.32 20.76 -6.39
C ALA A 285 2.41 21.42 -5.02
N GLY A 286 3.63 21.57 -4.52
CA GLY A 286 3.88 22.01 -3.14
C GLY A 286 4.94 23.09 -3.02
N TYR A 287 4.92 23.74 -1.85
CA TYR A 287 5.97 24.66 -1.42
C TYR A 287 6.38 24.36 0.01
N SER A 288 7.70 24.24 0.22
CA SER A 288 8.30 24.01 1.54
C SER A 288 8.73 25.34 2.19
N VAL A 289 8.00 25.76 3.22
CA VAL A 289 8.23 27.02 3.94
C VAL A 289 9.48 26.89 4.83
N PRO A 290 10.45 27.82 4.74
CA PRO A 290 11.64 27.82 5.60
C PRO A 290 11.31 28.33 7.00
N CYS A 291 10.57 27.54 7.78
CA CYS A 291 10.20 27.83 9.16
C CYS A 291 10.63 26.68 10.11
N PRO A 292 10.65 26.90 11.44
CA PRO A 292 11.01 25.85 12.40
C PRO A 292 10.13 24.59 12.33
N LEU A 293 8.89 24.73 11.86
CA LEU A 293 7.96 23.61 11.66
C LEU A 293 8.28 22.78 10.42
N ARG A 294 9.12 23.30 9.50
CA ARG A 294 9.43 22.70 8.20
C ARG A 294 8.14 22.34 7.44
N ALA A 295 7.21 23.28 7.41
CA ALA A 295 5.90 23.06 6.83
C ALA A 295 5.99 22.97 5.31
N ARG A 296 5.31 21.99 4.72
CA ARG A 296 5.03 21.89 3.29
C ARG A 296 3.53 21.95 3.10
N VAL A 297 3.07 22.82 2.20
CA VAL A 297 1.66 22.88 1.79
C VAL A 297 1.60 22.51 0.33
N SER A 298 0.72 21.59 -0.03
CA SER A 298 0.51 21.19 -1.42
C SER A 298 -0.96 21.12 -1.81
N ALA A 299 -1.19 21.33 -3.10
CA ALA A 299 -2.45 21.04 -3.77
C ALA A 299 -2.30 19.71 -4.50
N GLU A 300 -3.30 18.83 -4.34
CA GLU A 300 -3.32 17.48 -4.85
C GLU A 300 -4.51 17.30 -5.80
N PHE A 301 -4.36 16.42 -6.79
CA PHE A 301 -5.44 16.05 -7.69
C PHE A 301 -5.26 14.62 -8.18
N ASP A 302 -6.28 13.79 -7.93
CA ASP A 302 -6.34 12.42 -8.41
C ASP A 302 -7.58 12.17 -9.26
N TYR A 303 -7.40 11.50 -10.38
CA TYR A 303 -8.49 11.05 -11.25
C TYR A 303 -8.22 9.63 -11.74
N ALA A 304 -8.93 8.65 -11.17
CA ALA A 304 -8.97 7.27 -11.63
C ALA A 304 -10.26 6.99 -12.41
N SER A 305 -10.14 6.46 -13.62
CA SER A 305 -11.28 6.12 -14.47
C SER A 305 -12.19 5.06 -13.82
N GLY A 306 -13.45 5.03 -14.24
CA GLY A 306 -14.47 4.09 -13.77
C GLY A 306 -15.29 3.50 -14.91
N ASP A 307 -15.96 2.38 -14.64
CA ASP A 307 -16.75 1.66 -15.65
C ASP A 307 -17.94 2.49 -16.15
N ARG A 308 -18.12 2.53 -17.47
CA ARG A 308 -19.28 3.15 -18.12
C ARG A 308 -20.22 2.08 -18.66
N ARG A 309 -21.43 2.47 -19.05
CA ARG A 309 -22.30 1.59 -19.84
C ARG A 309 -21.66 1.31 -21.19
N GLY A 310 -21.84 0.11 -21.75
CA GLY A 310 -21.38 -0.22 -23.11
C GLY A 310 -20.37 -1.36 -23.24
N GLY A 311 -20.23 -2.23 -22.23
CA GLY A 311 -19.58 -3.54 -22.40
C GLY A 311 -18.06 -3.58 -22.36
N GLY A 312 -17.37 -2.45 -22.15
CA GLY A 312 -15.92 -2.41 -21.86
C GLY A 312 -15.62 -2.25 -20.37
N TYR A 313 -14.36 -2.51 -19.98
CA TYR A 313 -13.88 -2.29 -18.61
C TYR A 313 -13.03 -1.02 -18.54
N GLY A 314 -13.57 0.03 -17.92
CA GLY A 314 -12.97 1.35 -17.78
C GLY A 314 -12.50 1.68 -16.37
N ARG A 315 -12.65 0.77 -15.41
CA ARG A 315 -12.24 0.95 -14.01
C ARG A 315 -10.75 0.68 -13.83
N PHE A 316 -10.01 1.66 -13.32
CA PHE A 316 -8.59 1.51 -13.03
C PHE A 316 -8.33 0.45 -11.95
N ASP A 317 -7.31 -0.38 -12.15
CA ASP A 317 -6.86 -1.41 -11.21
C ASP A 317 -5.49 -1.00 -10.64
N THR A 318 -5.42 -0.77 -9.32
CA THR A 318 -4.17 -0.37 -8.64
C THR A 318 -3.16 -1.50 -8.49
N LEU A 319 -3.48 -2.71 -8.96
CA LEU A 319 -2.72 -3.94 -8.84
C LEU A 319 -2.40 -4.24 -7.36
N PHE A 320 -1.14 -4.03 -6.95
CA PHE A 320 -0.63 -4.26 -5.60
C PHE A 320 -0.10 -2.97 -4.94
N GLY A 321 -0.53 -1.81 -5.45
CA GLY A 321 -0.13 -0.51 -4.92
C GLY A 321 -0.68 -0.24 -3.52
N MET A 322 0.03 0.59 -2.75
CA MET A 322 -0.40 0.96 -1.40
C MET A 322 -1.48 2.05 -1.44
N ARG A 323 -2.25 2.24 -0.36
CA ARG A 323 -3.28 3.29 -0.27
C ARG A 323 -2.83 4.54 0.49
N ARG A 324 -2.04 4.38 1.55
CA ARG A 324 -1.75 5.43 2.55
C ARG A 324 -1.05 6.68 2.01
N ALA A 325 -0.28 6.54 0.94
CA ALA A 325 0.47 7.65 0.37
C ALA A 325 -0.43 8.77 -0.20
N ASP A 326 -1.53 8.40 -0.89
CA ASP A 326 -2.36 9.38 -1.60
C ASP A 326 -3.72 9.63 -0.93
N PHE A 327 -4.26 8.64 -0.18
CA PHE A 327 -5.61 8.75 0.35
C PHE A 327 -5.68 8.53 1.85
N VAL A 328 -5.85 7.27 2.26
CA VAL A 328 -6.33 6.94 3.59
C VAL A 328 -5.64 5.69 4.13
N PRO A 329 -5.74 5.41 5.43
CA PRO A 329 -5.29 4.16 6.03
C PRO A 329 -5.76 2.95 5.24
N ALA A 330 -4.84 2.00 5.02
CA ALA A 330 -5.21 0.66 4.59
C ALA A 330 -5.74 -0.15 5.81
N GLY A 331 -6.10 -1.41 5.60
CA GLY A 331 -6.70 -2.25 6.65
C GLY A 331 -8.20 -1.98 6.81
N ILE A 332 -8.71 -1.99 8.05
CA ILE A 332 -10.15 -1.91 8.33
C ILE A 332 -10.83 -0.64 7.78
N PHE A 333 -10.09 0.46 7.59
CA PHE A 333 -10.67 1.68 7.05
C PHE A 333 -10.83 1.68 5.54
N ALA A 334 -10.13 0.82 4.78
CA ALA A 334 -9.80 0.92 3.33
C ALA A 334 -10.98 1.12 2.35
N GLN A 335 -11.72 2.21 2.51
CA GLN A 335 -12.95 2.61 1.81
C GLN A 335 -12.65 3.46 0.57
N THR A 336 -11.46 4.07 0.53
CA THR A 336 -11.01 4.94 -0.56
C THR A 336 -9.68 4.46 -1.13
N GLY A 337 -9.54 4.55 -2.43
CA GLY A 337 -8.42 4.14 -3.25
C GLY A 337 -8.62 4.54 -4.72
N ARG A 338 -7.62 4.22 -5.55
CA ARG A 338 -7.53 4.62 -6.97
C ARG A 338 -8.45 3.79 -7.86
N ALA A 339 -9.75 4.02 -7.79
CA ALA A 339 -10.69 3.41 -8.72
C ALA A 339 -11.97 4.23 -8.77
N ASN A 340 -12.41 4.62 -9.96
CA ASN A 340 -13.63 5.40 -10.16
C ASN A 340 -13.74 6.63 -9.23
N ILE A 341 -12.69 7.43 -9.15
CA ILE A 341 -12.61 8.59 -8.25
C ILE A 341 -12.05 9.81 -8.97
N LEU A 342 -12.56 10.98 -8.62
CA LEU A 342 -12.03 12.28 -8.96
C LEU A 342 -12.01 13.10 -7.68
N THR A 343 -10.82 13.57 -7.28
CA THR A 343 -10.65 14.24 -6.00
C THR A 343 -9.52 15.26 -6.05
N PRO A 344 -9.82 16.57 -6.11
CA PRO A 344 -8.85 17.58 -5.71
C PRO A 344 -8.64 17.52 -4.20
N GLY A 345 -7.54 18.08 -3.72
CA GLY A 345 -7.26 18.15 -2.30
C GLY A 345 -6.20 19.16 -1.96
N VAL A 346 -6.03 19.35 -0.65
CA VAL A 346 -4.93 20.10 -0.06
C VAL A 346 -4.33 19.30 1.07
N ARG A 347 -3.02 19.36 1.19
CA ARG A 347 -2.24 18.66 2.19
C ARG A 347 -1.29 19.62 2.88
N ILE A 348 -1.16 19.46 4.19
CA ILE A 348 -0.13 20.11 4.99
C ILE A 348 0.69 19.04 5.69
N GLU A 349 2.01 19.16 5.59
CA GLU A 349 2.98 18.27 6.22
C GLU A 349 3.95 19.10 7.05
N MET A 350 4.30 18.62 8.23
CA MET A 350 5.22 19.30 9.13
C MET A 350 6.15 18.29 9.79
N ALA A 351 7.40 18.71 10.02
CA ALA A 351 8.40 17.90 10.71
C ALA A 351 9.21 18.80 11.67
N PRO A 352 8.61 19.23 12.80
CA PRO A 352 9.32 20.05 13.77
C PRO A 352 10.44 19.24 14.43
N GLY A 353 11.68 19.55 14.06
CA GLY A 353 12.87 18.86 14.55
C GLY A 353 13.05 17.45 13.94
N LYS A 354 13.61 16.53 14.73
CA LYS A 354 13.92 15.15 14.29
C LYS A 354 13.02 14.07 14.89
N ARG A 355 12.14 14.45 15.81
CA ARG A 355 11.34 13.49 16.61
C ARG A 355 9.88 13.45 16.24
N VAL A 356 9.36 14.48 15.59
CA VAL A 356 7.94 14.60 15.28
C VAL A 356 7.78 14.81 13.79
N ASP A 357 6.84 14.09 13.20
CA ASP A 357 6.31 14.37 11.87
C ASP A 357 4.80 14.22 11.90
N LEU A 358 4.11 15.07 11.15
CA LEU A 358 2.67 15.04 11.04
C LEU A 358 2.21 15.49 9.66
N PHE A 359 1.01 15.08 9.31
CA PHE A 359 0.29 15.66 8.18
C PHE A 359 -1.20 15.69 8.44
N ALA A 360 -1.88 16.56 7.70
CA ALA A 360 -3.32 16.52 7.51
C ALA A 360 -3.64 16.78 6.03
N SER A 361 -4.69 16.16 5.52
CA SER A 361 -5.20 16.39 4.18
C SER A 361 -6.72 16.47 4.17
N TRP A 362 -7.24 17.19 3.19
CA TRP A 362 -8.66 17.29 2.92
C TRP A 362 -8.95 17.12 1.43
N HIS A 363 -9.93 16.29 1.13
CA HIS A 363 -10.28 15.86 -0.22
C HIS A 363 -11.81 15.79 -0.38
N PRO A 364 -12.46 16.71 -1.11
CA PRO A 364 -13.80 16.44 -1.62
C PRO A 364 -13.74 15.41 -2.76
N MET A 365 -14.62 14.40 -2.73
CA MET A 365 -14.53 13.24 -3.62
C MET A 365 -15.77 13.05 -4.48
N TRP A 366 -15.54 12.76 -5.76
CA TRP A 366 -16.57 12.40 -6.73
C TRP A 366 -16.27 11.07 -7.42
N LEU A 367 -17.31 10.44 -7.96
CA LEU A 367 -17.17 9.34 -8.89
C LEU A 367 -16.77 9.85 -10.28
N ALA A 368 -15.72 9.27 -10.85
CA ALA A 368 -15.32 9.46 -12.24
C ALA A 368 -16.42 9.00 -13.23
N SER A 369 -17.15 7.95 -12.89
CA SER A 369 -18.29 7.40 -13.58
C SER A 369 -19.43 7.15 -12.60
N ARG A 370 -20.57 7.79 -12.84
CA ARG A 370 -21.75 7.72 -11.96
C ARG A 370 -22.43 6.35 -11.89
N THR A 371 -22.07 5.43 -12.80
CA THR A 371 -22.69 4.09 -12.93
C THR A 371 -21.85 2.96 -12.36
N ASP A 372 -20.61 3.26 -11.95
CA ASP A 372 -19.67 2.32 -11.36
C ASP A 372 -19.64 2.49 -9.83
N ALA A 373 -19.09 1.49 -9.13
CA ALA A 373 -18.92 1.54 -7.68
C ALA A 373 -17.94 2.64 -7.28
N PHE A 374 -18.25 3.40 -6.24
CA PHE A 374 -17.33 4.42 -5.73
C PHE A 374 -16.14 3.76 -5.06
N SER A 375 -14.94 3.91 -5.63
CA SER A 375 -13.70 3.46 -4.99
C SER A 375 -13.80 2.03 -4.45
N THR A 376 -13.18 1.70 -3.33
CA THR A 376 -13.20 0.36 -2.75
C THR A 376 -14.44 0.08 -1.89
N THR A 377 -15.47 0.93 -1.94
CA THR A 377 -16.68 0.77 -1.10
C THR A 377 -17.62 -0.32 -1.59
N GLY A 378 -17.63 -0.65 -2.88
CA GLY A 378 -18.66 -1.51 -3.47
C GLY A 378 -20.05 -0.85 -3.57
N VAL A 379 -20.23 0.38 -3.07
CA VAL A 379 -21.48 1.15 -3.22
C VAL A 379 -21.64 1.59 -4.67
N ARG A 380 -22.74 1.22 -5.30
CA ARG A 380 -22.98 1.40 -6.73
C ARG A 380 -24.44 1.70 -7.03
N ASP A 381 -24.66 2.64 -7.95
CA ASP A 381 -25.96 2.85 -8.59
C ASP A 381 -25.81 2.71 -10.11
N ALA A 382 -26.17 1.56 -10.66
CA ALA A 382 -26.09 1.29 -12.10
C ALA A 382 -26.96 2.24 -12.95
N SER A 383 -28.00 2.84 -12.35
CA SER A 383 -28.86 3.82 -13.02
C SER A 383 -28.19 5.20 -13.13
N GLY A 384 -27.24 5.51 -12.25
CA GLY A 384 -26.56 6.80 -12.17
C GLY A 384 -27.40 7.94 -11.63
N ARG A 385 -28.52 7.66 -10.94
CA ARG A 385 -29.46 8.66 -10.40
C ARG A 385 -29.05 9.20 -9.04
N SER A 386 -28.17 8.50 -8.33
CA SER A 386 -27.68 8.87 -6.98
C SER A 386 -26.66 10.02 -7.00
N GLY A 387 -26.30 10.52 -8.19
CA GLY A 387 -25.32 11.60 -8.38
C GLY A 387 -23.89 11.06 -8.40
N ARG A 388 -22.92 11.97 -8.22
CA ARG A 388 -21.48 11.64 -8.24
C ARG A 388 -20.75 12.01 -6.97
N PHE A 389 -21.31 12.87 -6.13
CA PHE A 389 -20.59 13.39 -4.97
C PHE A 389 -20.62 12.38 -3.84
N ALA A 390 -19.47 11.80 -3.53
CA ALA A 390 -19.31 10.76 -2.52
C ALA A 390 -19.14 11.34 -1.12
N GLY A 391 -18.57 12.54 -0.98
CA GLY A 391 -18.39 13.19 0.32
C GLY A 391 -17.08 13.95 0.45
N HIS A 392 -16.73 14.27 1.68
CA HIS A 392 -15.43 14.86 2.04
C HIS A 392 -14.63 13.85 2.87
N MET A 393 -13.35 13.68 2.53
CA MET A 393 -12.38 12.97 3.34
C MET A 393 -11.48 13.98 4.06
N VAL A 394 -11.30 13.80 5.36
CA VAL A 394 -10.23 14.42 6.14
C VAL A 394 -9.37 13.29 6.68
N ASP A 395 -8.06 13.38 6.50
CA ASP A 395 -7.11 12.38 6.98
C ASP A 395 -5.92 13.05 7.66
N GLY A 396 -5.39 12.41 8.71
CA GLY A 396 -4.22 12.92 9.40
C GLY A 396 -3.39 11.83 10.07
N ARG A 397 -2.12 12.18 10.31
CA ARG A 397 -1.17 11.38 11.08
C ARG A 397 -0.31 12.27 11.95
N LEU A 398 -0.02 11.80 13.15
CA LEU A 398 1.05 12.30 14.02
C LEU A 398 1.96 11.13 14.37
N ARG A 399 3.27 11.28 14.17
CA ARG A 399 4.29 10.34 14.64
C ARG A 399 5.25 11.04 15.57
N TRP A 400 5.64 10.34 16.63
CA TRP A 400 6.55 10.85 17.64
C TRP A 400 7.53 9.77 18.09
N TRP A 401 8.83 10.03 17.91
CA TRP A 401 9.91 9.25 18.48
C TRP A 401 10.09 9.59 19.97
N MET A 402 9.47 8.80 20.84
CA MET A 402 9.68 8.84 22.28
C MET A 402 11.15 8.53 22.62
N LYS A 403 11.72 7.53 21.93
CA LYS A 403 13.16 7.22 21.93
C LYS A 403 13.61 7.13 20.47
N PRO A 404 14.47 8.03 19.97
CA PRO A 404 14.91 8.03 18.58
C PRO A 404 15.35 6.64 18.11
N GLN A 405 14.85 6.22 16.95
CA GLN A 405 15.13 4.93 16.28
C GLN A 405 14.70 3.66 17.05
N LYS A 406 14.24 3.77 18.30
CA LYS A 406 13.92 2.62 19.15
C LYS A 406 12.46 2.53 19.57
N LEU A 407 11.79 3.66 19.80
CA LEU A 407 10.39 3.68 20.25
C LEU A 407 9.65 4.84 19.60
N ARG A 408 8.61 4.50 18.82
CA ARG A 408 7.77 5.46 18.08
C ARG A 408 6.30 5.27 18.44
N ALA A 409 5.64 6.35 18.81
CA ALA A 409 4.19 6.44 18.85
C ALA A 409 3.66 6.98 17.52
N GLU A 410 2.47 6.53 17.14
CA GLU A 410 1.76 6.99 15.94
C GLU A 410 0.27 7.07 16.21
N ILE A 411 -0.36 8.19 15.82
CA ILE A 411 -1.79 8.42 15.85
C ILE A 411 -2.24 8.68 14.42
N ASN A 412 -3.27 7.97 13.96
CA ASN A 412 -3.92 8.23 12.68
C ASN A 412 -5.40 8.50 12.93
N ALA A 413 -5.97 9.47 12.23
CA ALA A 413 -7.39 9.77 12.29
C ALA A 413 -7.91 10.08 10.89
N SER A 414 -9.06 9.51 10.54
CA SER A 414 -9.70 9.73 9.24
C SER A 414 -11.21 9.92 9.43
N TRP A 415 -11.80 10.83 8.67
CA TRP A 415 -13.24 11.10 8.68
C TRP A 415 -13.76 11.25 7.26
N LEU A 416 -14.68 10.36 6.90
CA LEU A 416 -15.45 10.41 5.67
C LEU A 416 -16.84 10.96 5.98
N ALA A 417 -17.02 12.25 5.73
CA ALA A 417 -18.33 12.89 5.72
C ALA A 417 -19.09 12.47 4.45
N LYS A 418 -20.09 11.61 4.58
CA LYS A 418 -20.77 11.01 3.43
C LYS A 418 -21.57 12.08 2.67
N GLY A 419 -21.42 12.07 1.35
CA GLY A 419 -22.17 12.89 0.42
C GLY A 419 -23.40 12.16 -0.13
N ARG A 420 -24.17 12.84 -0.97
CA ARG A 420 -25.43 12.32 -1.56
C ARG A 420 -25.28 10.91 -2.13
N PHE A 421 -24.19 10.60 -2.85
CA PHE A 421 -24.04 9.28 -3.46
C PHE A 421 -23.96 8.17 -2.41
N LEU A 422 -23.17 8.36 -1.34
CA LEU A 422 -23.00 7.40 -0.25
C LEU A 422 -24.19 7.35 0.73
N HIS A 423 -25.23 8.16 0.50
CA HIS A 423 -26.51 8.06 1.21
C HIS A 423 -27.64 7.51 0.34
N ALA A 424 -27.68 7.88 -0.95
CA ALA A 424 -28.82 7.61 -1.82
C ALA A 424 -28.65 6.36 -2.71
N ALA A 425 -27.42 5.86 -2.90
CA ALA A 425 -27.21 4.68 -3.73
C ALA A 425 -27.94 3.45 -3.13
N PRO A 426 -28.51 2.56 -3.97
CA PRO A 426 -29.39 1.49 -3.50
C PRO A 426 -28.78 0.54 -2.47
N ASN A 427 -27.46 0.31 -2.54
CA ASN A 427 -26.72 -0.56 -1.63
C ASN A 427 -25.82 0.23 -0.65
N ALA A 428 -26.02 1.54 -0.50
CA ALA A 428 -25.27 2.34 0.46
C ALA A 428 -25.58 1.90 1.91
N PRO A 429 -24.56 1.70 2.77
CA PRO A 429 -24.78 1.47 4.18
C PRO A 429 -25.54 2.63 4.83
N ARG A 430 -26.52 2.29 5.70
CA ARG A 430 -27.35 3.27 6.40
C ARG A 430 -26.65 3.98 7.55
N ALA A 431 -25.52 3.43 8.01
CA ALA A 431 -24.67 4.07 9.01
C ALA A 431 -24.31 5.51 8.58
N GLY A 432 -24.07 6.39 9.55
CA GLY A 432 -23.65 7.76 9.30
C GLY A 432 -22.27 7.86 8.64
N ASP A 433 -21.61 8.99 8.88
CA ASP A 433 -20.21 9.20 8.48
C ASP A 433 -19.30 8.10 9.01
N ALA A 434 -18.25 7.78 8.26
CA ALA A 434 -17.22 6.85 8.74
C ALA A 434 -16.10 7.62 9.44
N ARG A 435 -15.76 7.22 10.66
CA ARG A 435 -14.74 7.81 11.52
C ARG A 435 -13.78 6.74 11.95
N TYR A 436 -12.50 7.01 11.80
CA TYR A 436 -11.44 6.07 12.13
C TYR A 436 -10.42 6.72 13.03
N LEU A 437 -10.01 5.98 14.05
CA LEU A 437 -8.91 6.33 14.93
C LEU A 437 -7.97 5.12 15.04
N SER A 438 -6.67 5.38 14.98
CA SER A 438 -5.67 4.37 15.29
C SER A 438 -4.58 4.93 16.20
N LEU A 439 -4.20 4.12 17.17
CA LEU A 439 -3.10 4.37 18.11
C LEU A 439 -2.10 3.22 17.97
N ALA A 440 -0.86 3.52 17.61
CA ALA A 440 0.18 2.53 17.45
C ALA A 440 1.43 2.89 18.25
N MET A 441 2.08 1.86 18.79
CA MET A 441 3.41 1.95 19.38
C MET A 441 4.31 0.91 18.71
N THR A 442 5.46 1.36 18.24
CA THR A 442 6.45 0.53 17.55
C THR A 442 7.77 0.58 18.30
N ALA A 443 8.25 -0.58 18.75
CA ALA A 443 9.60 -0.77 19.26
C ALA A 443 10.49 -1.40 18.18
N SER A 444 11.75 -1.01 18.15
CA SER A 444 12.75 -1.55 17.24
C SER A 444 14.08 -1.72 17.96
N PHE A 445 14.83 -2.76 17.58
CA PHE A 445 16.12 -3.09 18.17
C PHE A 445 17.16 -3.43 17.12
#